data_AF-A0A2H9NRI1-F1
#
_entry.id   AF-A0A2H9NRI1-F1
#
_cell.length_a   1.000
_cell.length_b   1.000
_cell.length_c   1.000
_cell.angle_alpha   90.00
_cell.angle_beta   90.00
_cell.angle_gamma   90.00
#
_symmetry.space_group_name_H-M   'P 1'
#
loop_
_entity.id
_entity.type
_entity.pdbx_description
1 polymer ?
#
loop_
_entity_poly.entity_id
_entity_poly.type
_entity_poly.pdbx_seq_one_letter_code
_entity_poly.pdbx_strand_id
1 'polypeptide(L)' 'MENTLPNLPYTYNALEPFIDEQTMKIHHTKHHQTYVDKLNAA' A
#
# COMPACT_ATOMS: atom_id res chain seq x y z
N MET A 1 15.26 4.98 -13.04
CA MET A 1 15.13 4.87 -11.57
C MET A 1 13.94 3.99 -11.32
N GLU A 2 14.07 2.96 -10.49
CA GLU A 2 12.94 2.10 -10.14
C GLU A 2 12.09 2.80 -9.08
N ASN A 3 10.77 2.76 -9.26
CA ASN A 3 9.82 3.19 -8.24
C ASN A 3 9.74 2.11 -7.15
N THR A 4 9.58 2.54 -5.90
CA THR A 4 9.48 1.64 -4.74
C THR A 4 8.17 1.88 -4.01
N LEU A 5 7.55 0.81 -3.49
CA LEU A 5 6.38 0.94 -2.62
C LEU A 5 6.77 1.67 -1.31
N PRO A 6 6.22 2.86 -1.02
CA PRO A 6 6.59 3.61 0.18
C PRO A 6 5.97 2.98 1.43
N ASN A 7 6.73 2.92 2.53
CA ASN A 7 6.18 2.51 3.81
C ASN A 7 5.14 3.51 4.32
N LEU A 8 4.09 3.00 4.97
CA LEU A 8 3.15 3.85 5.69
C LEU A 8 3.84 4.47 6.92
N PRO A 9 3.56 5.75 7.25
CA PRO A 9 4.11 6.40 8.44
C PRO A 9 3.38 6.00 9.74
N TYR A 10 2.48 5.01 9.67
CA TYR A 10 1.65 4.52 10.76
C TYR A 10 1.35 3.02 10.59
N THR A 11 0.87 2.37 11.66
CA THR A 11 0.45 0.97 11.64
C THR A 11 -0.83 0.80 10.82
N TYR A 12 -1.06 -0.41 10.28
CA TYR A 12 -2.22 -0.67 9.41
C TYR A 12 -3.59 -0.45 10.08
N ASN A 13 -3.66 -0.53 11.41
CA ASN A 13 -4.88 -0.30 12.20
C ASN A 13 -5.03 1.15 12.71
N ALA A 14 -4.10 2.06 12.38
CA ALA A 14 -4.10 3.43 12.91
C ALA A 14 -5.32 4.27 12.49
N LEU A 15 -6.08 3.81 11.50
CA LEU A 15 -7.24 4.51 10.94
C LEU A 15 -8.58 3.92 11.42
N GLU A 16 -8.55 2.94 12.33
CA GLU A 16 -9.77 2.42 12.93
C GLU A 16 -10.49 3.47 13.81
N PRO A 17 -11.83 3.44 13.88
CA PRO A 17 -12.75 2.50 13.23
C PRO A 17 -13.18 2.92 11.81
N PHE A 18 -12.55 3.95 11.23
CA PHE A 18 -12.97 4.54 9.96
C PHE A 18 -12.48 3.73 8.75
N ILE A 19 -11.29 3.13 8.86
CA ILE A 19 -10.74 2.19 7.89
C ILE A 19 -10.14 1.02 8.67
N ASP A 20 -10.58 -0.20 8.36
CA ASP A 20 -10.12 -1.40 9.03
C ASP A 20 -8.71 -1.82 8.59
N GLU A 21 -8.01 -2.53 9.48
CA GLU A 21 -6.65 -3.01 9.24
C GLU A 21 -6.52 -3.89 7.97
N GLN A 22 -7.52 -4.74 7.70
CA GLN A 22 -7.50 -5.66 6.57
C GLN A 22 -7.55 -4.89 5.25
N THR A 23 -8.41 -3.89 5.14
CA THR A 23 -8.48 -2.99 3.99
C THR A 23 -7.13 -2.31 3.76
N MET A 24 -6.51 -1.76 4.81
CA MET A 24 -5.22 -1.07 4.68
C MET A 24 -4.08 -2.01 4.24
N LYS A 25 -4.03 -3.24 4.77
CA LYS A 25 -3.06 -4.25 4.32
C LYS A 25 -3.24 -4.59 2.85
N ILE A 26 -4.46 -4.92 2.43
CA ILE A 26 -4.76 -5.31 1.05
C ILE A 26 -4.48 -4.14 0.08
N HIS A 27 -4.93 -2.94 0.41
CA HIS A 27 -4.72 -1.75 -0.42
C HIS A 27 -3.23 -1.51 -0.62
N HIS A 28 -2.45 -1.45 0.46
CA HIS A 28 -1.03 -1.14 0.37
C HIS A 28 -0.23 -2.26 -0.31
N THR A 29 -0.30 -3.50 0.19
CA THR A 29 0.62 -4.56 -0.23
C THR A 29 0.18 -5.28 -1.50
N LYS A 30 -1.06 -5.08 -1.98
CA LYS A 30 -1.54 -5.67 -3.24
C LYS A 30 -1.82 -4.60 -4.29
N HIS A 31 -2.74 -3.67 -4.01
CA HIS A 31 -3.17 -2.72 -5.03
C HIS A 31 -2.08 -1.70 -5.39
N HIS A 32 -1.49 -1.04 -4.39
CA HIS A 32 -0.41 -0.08 -4.63
C HIS A 32 0.84 -0.78 -5.17
N GLN A 33 1.21 -1.94 -4.61
CA GLN A 33 2.32 -2.74 -5.14
C GLN A 33 2.14 -3.07 -6.63
N THR A 34 0.94 -3.48 -7.05
CA THR A 34 0.65 -3.77 -8.46
C THR A 34 0.88 -2.54 -9.37
N TYR A 35 0.55 -1.33 -8.89
CA TYR A 35 0.82 -0.11 -9.66
C TYR A 35 2.32 0.16 -9.79
N VAL A 36 3.08 0.00 -8.70
CA VAL A 36 4.54 0.16 -8.71
C VAL A 36 5.18 -0.84 -9.69
N ASP A 37 4.79 -2.11 -9.61
CA ASP A 37 5.34 -3.17 -10.47
C ASP A 37 5.07 -2.89 -11.95
N LYS A 38 3.83 -2.53 -12.29
CA LYS A 38 3.44 -2.22 -13.67
C LYS A 38 4.10 -0.95 -14.20
N LEU A 39 4.29 0.06 -13.35
CA LEU A 39 5.00 1.29 -13.74
C LEU A 39 6.48 1.01 -14.02
N ASN A 40 7.12 0.13 -13.26
CA ASN A 40 8.52 -0.26 -13.48
C ASN A 40 8.71 -1.15 -14.72
N ALA A 41 7.67 -1.88 -15.13
CA ALA A 41 7.69 -2.77 -16.28
C ALA A 41 7.32 -2.09 -17.62
N ALA A 42 6.89 -0.82 -17.59
CA ALA A 42 6.51 -0.02 -18.76
C ALA A 42 7.74 0.68 -19.38
#